data_AF-A0A3C0XP53-F1
#
_entry.id   AF-A0A3C0XP53-F1
#
_cell.length_a   1.000
_cell.length_b   1.000
_cell.length_c   1.000
_cell.angle_alpha   90.00
_cell.angle_beta   90.00
_cell.angle_gamma   90.00
#
_symmetry.space_group_name_H-M   'P 1'
#
loop_
_entity.id
_entity.type
_entity.pdbx_description
1 polymer ?
#
loop_
_entity_poly.entity_id
_entity_poly.type
_entity_poly.pdbx_seq_one_letter_code
_entity_poly.pdbx_strand_id
1 'polypeptide(L)'
;SIEDLAQVVRELKTVNPDAKVSVKVPAVPDIGIIATGIAKSGADIVTVSGYDGGTGAARQHALRRAGLPAEIGVVEAHRALVRSGLRDRVELWCDGGMKSALDIVKMLCLGADRVGFGTLAMVAIGCTICRGCQLDTCHVGIATQIESIAEATERGMKRFEPQELDRAVAQLERFFGAMRADLARIVASLGLVTVRDLVGRSDLLRQVRARDRLDLAALLEPAGETVSAGALVTAGALAAVADEPLSSAHRFVGTAGSGSLARARIGGTLPIPQVTPIRTGSVAGNGFGAYLTDGMALDLGGGAQDGAAKTALGGTVTILKAPNAAGTFVDGGVGKCFAYGAQRGRFFVQGGADARACIRLSGALVVLGGDLGGFAFEYMTAGTAVVLGDPGRWICSGMSGGIVFVRVDATRGIDPAGIHARLAKGAKVHVGPPRESELPELRELLAGYGRALLGSGQDDDADVVRTLAHAARTAFLAIRPGGEIVDQTVSTE
;
A
#
# COMPACT_ATOMS: atom_id res chain seq x y z
N SER A 1 10.27 1.67 -8.40
CA SER A 1 10.92 2.74 -9.19
C SER A 1 10.17 4.06 -8.98
N ILE A 2 10.57 5.18 -9.58
CA ILE A 2 9.84 6.45 -9.44
C ILE A 2 8.56 6.48 -10.29
N GLU A 3 8.53 5.67 -11.33
CA GLU A 3 7.48 5.43 -12.31
C GLU A 3 6.35 4.62 -11.65
N ASP A 4 6.72 3.64 -10.82
CA ASP A 4 5.77 2.90 -9.97
C ASP A 4 5.17 3.81 -8.90
N LEU A 5 5.93 4.75 -8.35
CA LEU A 5 5.39 5.75 -7.44
C LEU A 5 4.37 6.65 -8.16
N ALA A 6 4.73 7.17 -9.33
CA ALA A 6 3.83 7.99 -10.15
C ALA A 6 2.54 7.23 -10.53
N GLN A 7 2.66 5.92 -10.77
CA GLN A 7 1.51 5.05 -10.93
C GLN A 7 0.59 5.08 -9.70
N VAL A 8 1.13 4.76 -8.52
CA VAL A 8 0.34 4.68 -7.28
C VAL A 8 -0.29 6.03 -6.94
N VAL A 9 0.45 7.12 -7.08
CA VAL A 9 -0.07 8.47 -6.89
C VAL A 9 -1.25 8.74 -7.83
N ARG A 10 -1.12 8.39 -9.11
CA ARG A 10 -2.20 8.60 -10.08
C ARG A 10 -3.42 7.72 -9.82
N GLU A 11 -3.23 6.48 -9.38
CA GLU A 11 -4.35 5.60 -9.00
C GLU A 11 -5.10 6.13 -7.78
N LEU A 12 -4.38 6.56 -6.74
CA LEU A 12 -4.98 7.14 -5.54
C LEU A 12 -5.81 8.38 -5.88
N LYS A 13 -5.30 9.25 -6.75
CA LYS A 13 -6.04 10.41 -7.26
C LYS A 13 -7.20 10.01 -8.20
N THR A 14 -7.10 8.88 -8.89
CA THR A 14 -8.16 8.38 -9.76
C THR A 14 -9.33 7.82 -8.94
N VAL A 15 -9.04 7.05 -7.88
CA VAL A 15 -10.08 6.52 -7.00
C VAL A 15 -10.66 7.62 -6.12
N ASN A 16 -9.85 8.57 -5.66
CA ASN A 16 -10.30 9.70 -4.86
C ASN A 16 -9.69 11.03 -5.35
N PRO A 17 -10.38 11.75 -6.25
CA PRO A 17 -9.87 13.00 -6.82
C PRO A 17 -9.81 14.16 -5.81
N ASP A 18 -10.52 14.05 -4.68
CA ASP A 18 -10.57 15.09 -3.64
C ASP A 18 -9.42 14.96 -2.63
N ALA A 19 -8.72 13.82 -2.61
CA ALA A 19 -7.64 13.55 -1.67
C ALA A 19 -6.28 14.07 -2.17
N LYS A 20 -5.56 14.76 -1.28
CA LYS A 20 -4.13 15.01 -1.46
C LYS A 20 -3.34 13.73 -1.19
N VAL A 21 -2.28 13.50 -1.98
CA VAL A 21 -1.37 12.37 -1.82
C VAL A 21 -0.05 12.84 -1.22
N SER A 22 0.30 12.29 -0.06
CA SER A 22 1.60 12.49 0.60
C SER A 22 2.50 11.29 0.43
N VAL A 23 3.76 11.54 0.09
CA VAL A 23 4.81 10.51 0.09
C VAL A 23 5.75 10.79 1.25
N LYS A 24 5.78 9.85 2.21
CA LYS A 24 6.61 9.92 3.40
C LYS A 24 7.90 9.14 3.20
N VAL A 25 9.03 9.82 3.38
CA VAL A 25 10.37 9.27 3.21
C VAL A 25 11.26 9.62 4.41
N PRO A 26 12.16 8.73 4.84
CA PRO A 26 13.16 9.08 5.84
C PRO A 26 14.16 10.09 5.26
N ALA A 27 14.70 10.95 6.11
CA ALA A 27 15.86 11.77 5.77
C ALA A 27 17.06 10.83 5.54
N VAL A 28 17.62 10.87 4.34
CA VAL A 28 18.75 10.06 3.87
C VAL A 28 19.64 10.92 2.99
N PRO A 29 20.90 10.51 2.72
CA PRO A 29 21.72 11.18 1.71
C PRO A 29 20.99 11.29 0.37
N ASP A 30 21.18 12.41 -0.33
CA ASP A 30 20.59 12.70 -1.65
C ASP A 30 19.06 12.77 -1.69
N ILE A 31 18.42 13.05 -0.54
CA ILE A 31 16.95 13.17 -0.45
C ILE A 31 16.39 14.27 -1.36
N GLY A 32 17.20 15.28 -1.73
CA GLY A 32 16.80 16.30 -2.70
C GLY A 32 16.42 15.74 -4.08
N ILE A 33 17.15 14.72 -4.57
CA ILE A 33 16.85 14.05 -5.85
C ILE A 33 15.54 13.27 -5.72
N ILE A 34 15.39 12.55 -4.61
CA ILE A 34 14.18 11.77 -4.31
C ILE A 34 12.96 12.70 -4.21
N ALA A 35 13.06 13.82 -3.50
CA ALA A 35 11.99 14.82 -3.36
C ALA A 35 11.57 15.40 -4.72
N THR A 36 12.53 15.65 -5.61
CA THR A 36 12.28 16.11 -6.99
C THR A 36 11.53 15.04 -7.79
N GLY A 37 11.92 13.76 -7.66
CA GLY A 37 11.19 12.64 -8.24
C GLY A 37 9.76 12.54 -7.73
N ILE A 38 9.57 12.63 -6.40
CA ILE A 38 8.25 12.61 -5.76
C ILE A 38 7.37 13.73 -6.31
N ALA A 39 7.87 14.96 -6.41
CA ALA A 39 7.12 16.07 -6.99
C ALA A 39 6.73 15.82 -8.46
N LYS A 40 7.63 15.24 -9.26
CA LYS A 40 7.35 14.86 -10.65
C LYS A 40 6.34 13.72 -10.77
N SER A 41 6.23 12.86 -9.76
CA SER A 41 5.23 11.78 -9.72
C SER A 41 3.78 12.27 -9.64
N GLY A 42 3.59 13.56 -9.31
CA GLY A 42 2.29 14.20 -9.15
C GLY A 42 1.77 14.17 -7.71
N ALA A 43 2.60 13.82 -6.73
CA ALA A 43 2.25 13.91 -5.32
C ALA A 43 2.04 15.37 -4.92
N ASP A 44 1.18 15.61 -3.92
CA ASP A 44 0.89 16.96 -3.43
C ASP A 44 1.80 17.35 -2.26
N ILE A 45 2.30 16.35 -1.53
CA ILE A 45 3.07 16.55 -0.30
C ILE A 45 4.30 15.62 -0.32
N VAL A 46 5.46 16.19 -0.02
CA VAL A 46 6.69 15.45 0.32
C VAL A 46 6.85 15.51 1.84
N THR A 47 6.79 14.38 2.55
CA THR A 47 7.05 14.34 3.99
C THR A 47 8.44 13.78 4.27
N VAL A 48 9.31 14.56 4.90
CA VAL A 48 10.67 14.14 5.30
C VAL A 48 10.72 13.85 6.81
N SER A 49 11.07 12.62 7.16
CA SER A 49 11.14 12.17 8.55
C SER A 49 12.55 11.97 9.05
N GLY A 50 12.94 12.69 10.11
CA GLY A 50 14.23 12.48 10.77
C GLY A 50 14.34 11.16 11.54
N TYR A 51 15.56 10.72 11.85
CA TYR A 51 15.80 9.48 12.61
C TYR A 51 15.20 9.50 14.03
N ASP A 52 14.90 10.69 14.58
CA ASP A 52 14.31 10.88 15.92
C ASP A 52 12.79 10.58 15.97
N GLY A 53 12.24 9.96 14.93
CA GLY A 53 10.86 9.48 14.90
C GLY A 53 10.57 8.40 15.95
N GLY A 54 9.38 8.44 16.53
CA GLY A 54 8.89 7.39 17.43
C GLY A 54 8.42 6.15 16.67
N THR A 55 8.45 4.99 17.34
CA THR A 55 7.85 3.74 16.84
C THR A 55 7.28 2.92 17.99
N GLY A 56 6.21 2.17 17.72
CA GLY A 56 5.69 1.17 18.66
C GLY A 56 6.54 -0.10 18.72
N ALA A 57 7.19 -0.47 17.61
CA ALA A 57 8.07 -1.63 17.52
C ALA A 57 9.06 -1.46 16.35
N ALA A 58 10.36 -1.55 16.63
CA ALA A 58 11.39 -1.65 15.60
C ALA A 58 12.64 -2.37 16.13
N ARG A 59 13.49 -2.83 15.23
CA ARG A 59 14.79 -3.39 15.59
C ARG A 59 15.70 -2.31 16.17
N GLN A 60 16.41 -2.65 17.25
CA GLN A 60 17.32 -1.74 17.94
C GLN A 60 18.43 -1.18 17.04
N HIS A 61 18.93 -1.97 16.08
CA HIS A 61 19.95 -1.49 15.15
C HIS A 61 19.40 -0.37 14.25
N ALA A 62 18.17 -0.50 13.75
CA ALA A 62 17.53 0.51 12.91
C ALA A 62 17.32 1.81 13.69
N LEU A 63 16.82 1.71 14.93
CA LEU A 63 16.59 2.87 15.80
C LEU A 63 17.86 3.66 16.13
N ARG A 64 19.03 3.02 16.09
CA ARG A 64 20.29 3.65 16.49
C ARG A 64 21.17 4.05 15.32
N ARG A 65 20.92 3.51 14.11
CA ARG A 65 21.87 3.61 12.99
C ARG A 65 21.26 3.94 11.63
N ALA A 66 19.94 4.07 11.52
CA ALA A 66 19.28 4.39 10.26
C ALA A 66 18.69 5.81 10.26
N GLY A 67 18.94 6.55 9.17
CA GLY A 67 18.38 7.88 8.93
C GLY A 67 19.30 9.04 9.33
N LEU A 68 18.96 10.22 8.82
CA LEU A 68 19.61 11.51 9.11
C LEU A 68 18.70 12.42 9.95
N PRO A 69 19.23 13.50 10.54
CA PRO A 69 18.42 14.56 11.14
C PRO A 69 17.40 15.13 10.14
N ALA A 70 16.22 15.52 10.64
CA ALA A 70 15.17 16.12 9.81
C ALA A 70 15.65 17.44 9.18
N GLU A 71 16.46 18.21 9.90
CA GLU A 71 17.02 19.49 9.46
C GLU A 71 17.79 19.35 8.14
N ILE A 72 18.66 18.35 8.03
CA ILE A 72 19.44 18.09 6.80
C ILE A 72 18.47 17.74 5.67
N GLY A 73 17.56 16.80 5.91
CA GLY A 73 16.68 16.32 4.86
C GLY A 73 15.71 17.39 4.34
N VAL A 74 15.21 18.27 5.21
CA VAL A 74 14.32 19.37 4.82
C VAL A 74 15.06 20.40 3.98
N VAL A 75 16.27 20.82 4.37
CA VAL A 75 17.06 21.79 3.59
C VAL A 75 17.40 21.25 2.21
N GLU A 76 17.85 19.99 2.13
CA GLU A 76 18.19 19.37 0.85
C GLU A 76 16.98 19.25 -0.07
N ALA A 77 15.85 18.79 0.46
CA ALA A 77 14.60 18.70 -0.28
C ALA A 77 14.12 20.08 -0.75
N HIS A 78 14.11 21.07 0.15
CA HIS A 78 13.68 22.43 -0.16
C HIS A 78 14.52 23.03 -1.29
N ARG A 79 15.86 22.99 -1.17
CA ARG A 79 16.77 23.54 -2.18
C ARG A 79 16.66 22.83 -3.52
N ALA A 80 16.54 21.49 -3.52
CA ALA A 80 16.40 20.74 -4.76
C ALA A 80 15.08 21.07 -5.48
N LEU A 81 13.98 21.18 -4.74
CA LEU A 81 12.69 21.57 -5.27
C LEU A 81 12.69 23.01 -5.82
N VAL A 82 13.34 23.95 -5.13
CA VAL A 82 13.47 25.34 -5.60
C VAL A 82 14.30 25.41 -6.87
N ARG A 83 15.51 24.80 -6.89
CA ARG A 83 16.38 24.77 -8.07
C ARG A 83 15.73 24.10 -9.28
N SER A 84 14.81 23.16 -9.05
CA SER A 84 14.07 22.47 -10.11
C SER A 84 12.80 23.18 -10.56
N GLY A 85 12.44 24.32 -9.97
CA GLY A 85 11.17 25.02 -10.25
C GLY A 85 9.92 24.23 -9.83
N LEU A 86 10.05 23.31 -8.87
CA LEU A 86 8.96 22.43 -8.42
C LEU A 86 8.45 22.77 -7.01
N ARG A 87 9.09 23.70 -6.29
CA ARG A 87 8.76 24.00 -4.89
C ARG A 87 7.32 24.47 -4.70
N ASP A 88 6.76 25.16 -5.67
CA ASP A 88 5.37 25.67 -5.63
C ASP A 88 4.32 24.60 -5.98
N ARG A 89 4.75 23.42 -6.45
CA ARG A 89 3.85 22.32 -6.85
C ARG A 89 3.54 21.36 -5.71
N VAL A 90 4.31 21.41 -4.62
CA VAL A 90 4.19 20.49 -3.48
C VAL A 90 4.34 21.21 -2.16
N GLU A 91 3.64 20.73 -1.13
CA GLU A 91 3.98 21.07 0.25
C GLU A 91 5.14 20.19 0.73
N LEU A 92 6.11 20.76 1.44
CA LEU A 92 7.19 20.05 2.11
C LEU A 92 6.86 19.92 3.60
N TRP A 93 6.52 18.74 4.07
CA TRP A 93 6.24 18.46 5.48
C TRP A 93 7.46 17.82 6.13
N CYS A 94 7.59 17.94 7.44
CA CYS A 94 8.60 17.21 8.18
C CYS A 94 8.13 16.72 9.55
N ASP A 95 8.72 15.64 10.04
CA ASP A 95 8.59 15.20 11.43
C ASP A 95 9.91 14.60 11.95
N GLY A 96 9.93 14.27 13.25
CA GLY A 96 11.09 13.66 13.91
C GLY A 96 11.52 14.45 15.15
N GLY A 97 11.20 13.95 16.35
CA GLY A 97 11.70 14.54 17.60
C GLY A 97 11.24 15.96 17.97
N MET A 98 10.31 16.56 17.22
CA MET A 98 9.82 17.94 17.42
C MET A 98 9.11 18.09 18.77
N LYS A 99 9.49 19.12 19.54
CA LYS A 99 9.02 19.29 20.93
C LYS A 99 8.41 20.64 21.24
N SER A 100 8.72 21.67 20.47
CA SER A 100 8.40 23.05 20.84
C SER A 100 8.03 23.90 19.63
N ALA A 101 7.39 25.04 19.88
CA ALA A 101 7.16 26.07 18.87
C ALA A 101 8.45 26.55 18.22
N LEU A 102 9.57 26.59 18.96
CA LEU A 102 10.87 26.97 18.42
C LEU A 102 11.41 25.92 17.43
N ASP A 103 11.16 24.63 17.67
CA ASP A 103 11.54 23.57 16.71
C ASP A 103 10.73 23.74 15.42
N ILE A 104 9.43 24.04 15.53
CA ILE A 104 8.59 24.34 14.36
C ILE A 104 9.18 25.51 13.58
N VAL A 105 9.46 26.65 14.23
CA VAL A 105 10.01 27.85 13.57
C VAL A 105 11.31 27.54 12.83
N LYS A 106 12.22 26.78 13.43
CA LYS A 106 13.46 26.36 12.77
C LYS A 106 13.17 25.56 11.51
N MET A 107 12.30 24.54 11.59
CA MET A 107 11.99 23.71 10.43
C MET A 107 11.30 24.49 9.31
N LEU A 108 10.44 25.45 9.65
CA LEU A 108 9.84 26.36 8.66
C LEU A 108 10.93 27.22 7.99
N CYS A 109 11.80 27.86 8.77
CA CYS A 109 12.97 28.60 8.25
C CYS A 109 13.87 27.75 7.34
N LEU A 110 14.02 26.46 7.63
CA LEU A 110 14.79 25.53 6.79
C LEU A 110 14.07 25.09 5.50
N GLY A 111 12.77 25.38 5.37
CA GLY A 111 12.01 25.21 4.13
C GLY A 111 10.75 24.35 4.21
N ALA A 112 10.42 23.79 5.37
CA ALA A 112 9.17 23.05 5.55
C ALA A 112 7.95 23.99 5.53
N ASP A 113 6.82 23.52 5.03
CA ASP A 113 5.51 24.17 5.12
C ASP A 113 4.75 23.75 6.39
N ARG A 114 4.96 22.51 6.84
CA ARG A 114 4.29 21.94 8.02
C ARG A 114 5.20 21.02 8.82
N VAL A 115 4.92 20.94 10.12
CA VAL A 115 5.69 20.15 11.08
C VAL A 115 4.75 19.18 11.82
N GLY A 116 5.03 17.89 11.72
CA GLY A 116 4.26 16.80 12.31
C GLY A 116 4.74 16.43 13.71
N PHE A 117 3.80 15.99 14.55
CA PHE A 117 4.03 15.56 15.92
C PHE A 117 3.50 14.14 16.13
N GLY A 118 4.34 13.26 16.68
CA GLY A 118 3.94 11.91 17.12
C GLY A 118 4.11 11.78 18.63
N THR A 119 5.36 11.62 19.08
CA THR A 119 5.69 11.35 20.49
C THR A 119 5.14 12.39 21.45
N LEU A 120 5.25 13.69 21.18
CA LEU A 120 4.71 14.70 22.09
C LEU A 120 3.17 14.75 22.09
N ALA A 121 2.51 14.42 20.97
CA ALA A 121 1.06 14.25 20.98
C ALA A 121 0.65 13.06 21.86
N MET A 122 1.41 11.96 21.83
CA MET A 122 1.21 10.82 22.75
C MET A 122 1.47 11.21 24.22
N VAL A 123 2.50 12.02 24.50
CA VAL A 123 2.78 12.51 25.87
C VAL A 123 1.66 13.42 26.36
N ALA A 124 1.10 14.27 25.50
CA ALA A 124 -0.03 15.12 25.85
C ALA A 124 -1.24 14.32 26.34
N ILE A 125 -1.47 13.13 25.78
CA ILE A 125 -2.56 12.21 26.19
C ILE A 125 -2.16 11.21 27.30
N GLY A 126 -1.00 11.40 27.93
CA GLY A 126 -0.59 10.64 29.12
C GLY A 126 0.52 9.60 28.92
N CYS A 127 1.19 9.56 27.75
CA CYS A 127 2.34 8.66 27.57
C CYS A 127 3.46 8.98 28.58
N THR A 128 3.85 7.97 29.36
CA THR A 128 4.90 8.07 30.38
C THR A 128 6.30 7.74 29.84
N ILE A 129 6.44 7.52 28.54
CA ILE A 129 7.71 7.16 27.86
C ILE A 129 8.35 5.91 28.49
N CYS A 130 7.54 4.90 28.81
CA CYS A 130 8.01 3.65 29.41
C CYS A 130 8.82 2.75 28.45
N ARG A 131 8.76 3.01 27.13
CA ARG A 131 9.47 2.27 26.06
C ARG A 131 9.17 0.75 26.03
N GLY A 132 7.96 0.38 26.43
CA GLY A 132 7.44 -0.98 26.37
C GLY A 132 6.29 -1.17 25.37
N CYS A 133 6.15 -0.29 24.37
CA CYS A 133 5.01 -0.28 23.44
C CYS A 133 4.81 -1.62 22.72
N GLN A 134 5.91 -2.27 22.31
CA GLN A 134 5.91 -3.57 21.64
C GLN A 134 5.45 -4.75 22.51
N LEU A 135 5.31 -4.54 23.83
CA LEU A 135 4.94 -5.60 24.78
C LEU A 135 3.43 -5.69 25.00
N ASP A 136 2.63 -4.87 24.31
CA ASP A 136 1.16 -4.80 24.46
C ASP A 136 0.69 -4.52 25.90
N THR A 137 1.55 -3.94 26.75
CA THR A 137 1.33 -3.76 28.20
C THR A 137 1.41 -2.28 28.62
N CYS A 138 0.96 -1.37 27.74
CA CYS A 138 0.92 0.05 28.05
C CYS A 138 -0.05 0.34 29.21
N HIS A 139 0.47 0.64 30.40
CA HIS A 139 -0.32 0.88 31.62
C HIS A 139 -1.23 2.12 31.58
N VAL A 140 -1.13 2.95 30.54
CA VAL A 140 -1.99 4.14 30.31
C VAL A 140 -2.86 4.00 29.06
N GLY A 141 -3.02 2.78 28.53
CA GLY A 141 -4.00 2.51 27.47
C GLY A 141 -3.69 3.13 26.10
N ILE A 142 -2.46 3.57 25.82
CA ILE A 142 -2.12 4.25 24.56
C ILE A 142 -1.64 3.28 23.48
N ALA A 143 -0.67 2.44 23.81
CA ALA A 143 -0.04 1.50 22.86
C ALA A 143 -0.27 0.06 23.34
N THR A 144 -1.53 -0.35 23.33
CA THR A 144 -1.99 -1.69 23.75
C THR A 144 -3.33 -2.00 23.10
N GLN A 145 -3.64 -3.28 22.93
CA GLN A 145 -4.96 -3.80 22.53
C GLN A 145 -5.85 -4.17 23.73
N ILE A 146 -5.36 -3.95 24.96
CA ILE A 146 -6.13 -4.21 26.19
C ILE A 146 -7.13 -3.08 26.38
N GLU A 147 -8.41 -3.40 26.46
CA GLU A 147 -9.49 -2.40 26.49
C GLU A 147 -10.05 -2.16 27.89
N SER A 148 -9.86 -3.11 28.82
CA SER A 148 -10.49 -3.06 30.15
C SER A 148 -9.53 -3.37 31.29
N ILE A 149 -9.87 -2.88 32.48
CA ILE A 149 -9.13 -3.17 33.72
C ILE A 149 -9.22 -4.67 34.07
N ALA A 150 -10.36 -5.31 33.77
CA ALA A 150 -10.54 -6.75 33.97
C ALA A 150 -9.54 -7.55 33.13
N GLU A 151 -9.49 -7.28 31.82
CA GLU A 151 -8.53 -7.91 30.91
C GLU A 151 -7.08 -7.64 31.33
N ALA A 152 -6.75 -6.40 31.71
CA ALA A 152 -5.42 -6.06 32.19
C ALA A 152 -5.03 -6.86 33.43
N THR A 153 -5.96 -7.04 34.37
CA THR A 153 -5.76 -7.82 35.60
C THR A 153 -5.53 -9.30 35.30
N GLU A 154 -6.33 -9.87 34.40
CA GLU A 154 -6.17 -11.25 33.92
C GLU A 154 -4.80 -11.46 33.25
N ARG A 155 -4.32 -10.47 32.50
CA ARG A 155 -2.98 -10.46 31.89
C ARG A 155 -1.85 -10.11 32.88
N GLY A 156 -2.14 -9.98 34.17
CA GLY A 156 -1.15 -9.78 35.23
C GLY A 156 -0.62 -8.34 35.36
N MET A 157 -1.31 -7.36 34.76
CA MET A 157 -0.93 -5.95 34.91
C MET A 157 -1.33 -5.41 36.28
N LYS A 158 -0.35 -4.88 37.03
CA LYS A 158 -0.58 -4.30 38.36
C LYS A 158 -1.33 -2.95 38.33
N ARG A 159 -1.19 -2.21 37.23
CA ARG A 159 -1.80 -0.91 37.02
C ARG A 159 -2.15 -0.79 35.54
N PHE A 160 -3.39 -0.43 35.28
CA PHE A 160 -3.88 -0.11 33.95
C PHE A 160 -4.92 1.00 34.07
N GLU A 161 -4.72 2.06 33.31
CA GLU A 161 -5.65 3.16 33.17
C GLU A 161 -6.04 3.24 31.69
N PRO A 162 -7.25 2.81 31.31
CA PRO A 162 -7.74 2.93 29.94
C PRO A 162 -7.70 4.38 29.45
N GLN A 163 -7.53 4.56 28.15
CA GLN A 163 -7.64 5.90 27.56
C GLN A 163 -9.09 6.37 27.56
N GLU A 164 -9.29 7.61 28.01
CA GLU A 164 -10.57 8.30 27.96
C GLU A 164 -10.57 9.28 26.78
N LEU A 165 -11.43 9.04 25.79
CA LEU A 165 -11.42 9.78 24.52
C LEU A 165 -11.57 11.30 24.72
N ASP A 166 -12.57 11.74 25.47
CA ASP A 166 -12.85 13.17 25.67
C ASP A 166 -11.69 13.88 26.39
N ARG A 167 -11.07 13.19 27.35
CA ARG A 167 -9.89 13.68 28.07
C ARG A 167 -8.70 13.82 27.13
N ALA A 168 -8.45 12.82 26.30
CA ALA A 168 -7.37 12.82 25.31
C ALA A 168 -7.55 13.96 24.28
N VAL A 169 -8.77 14.15 23.77
CA VAL A 169 -9.09 15.25 22.85
C VAL A 169 -8.83 16.60 23.52
N ALA A 170 -9.37 16.84 24.72
CA ALA A 170 -9.18 18.10 25.44
C ALA A 170 -7.70 18.39 25.75
N GLN A 171 -6.90 17.36 26.03
CA GLN A 171 -5.46 17.49 26.25
C GLN A 171 -4.71 17.85 24.95
N LEU A 172 -5.06 17.24 23.82
CA LEU A 172 -4.48 17.57 22.51
C LEU A 172 -4.83 19.00 22.09
N GLU A 173 -6.09 19.41 22.25
CA GLU A 173 -6.53 20.78 21.97
C GLU A 173 -5.76 21.80 22.80
N ARG A 174 -5.58 21.53 24.10
CA ARG A 174 -4.81 22.39 24.99
C ARG A 174 -3.34 22.45 24.57
N PHE A 175 -2.73 21.32 24.26
CA PHE A 175 -1.33 21.22 23.84
C PHE A 175 -1.07 21.99 22.54
N PHE A 176 -1.86 21.73 21.48
CA PHE A 176 -1.70 22.43 20.21
C PHE A 176 -2.16 23.89 20.27
N GLY A 177 -3.13 24.22 21.14
CA GLY A 177 -3.53 25.58 21.45
C GLY A 177 -2.39 26.41 22.06
N ALA A 178 -1.66 25.82 23.02
CA ALA A 178 -0.47 26.44 23.60
C ALA A 178 0.66 26.61 22.55
N MET A 179 0.94 25.58 21.75
CA MET A 179 1.91 25.66 20.66
C MET A 179 1.58 26.78 19.67
N ARG A 180 0.30 26.95 19.31
CA ARG A 180 -0.16 28.05 18.45
C ARG A 180 0.11 29.41 19.08
N ALA A 181 -0.19 29.58 20.38
CA ALA A 181 0.05 30.84 21.07
C ALA A 181 1.55 31.18 21.12
N ASP A 182 2.41 30.18 21.35
CA ASP A 182 3.86 30.33 21.37
C ASP A 182 4.42 30.69 19.98
N LEU A 183 3.94 30.02 18.93
CA LEU A 183 4.27 30.35 17.54
C LEU A 183 3.91 31.79 17.20
N ALA A 184 2.70 32.23 17.55
CA ALA A 184 2.26 33.60 17.30
C ALA A 184 3.16 34.63 17.98
N ARG A 185 3.60 34.37 19.23
CA ARG A 185 4.55 35.26 19.92
C ARG A 185 5.90 35.32 19.22
N ILE A 186 6.44 34.18 18.78
CA ILE A 186 7.73 34.15 18.07
C ILE A 186 7.63 34.88 16.73
N VAL A 187 6.60 34.60 15.92
CA VAL A 187 6.36 35.25 14.63
C VAL A 187 6.22 36.76 14.79
N ALA A 188 5.41 37.22 15.75
CA ALA A 188 5.26 38.65 16.04
C ALA A 188 6.58 39.30 16.49
N SER A 189 7.40 38.60 17.29
CA SER A 189 8.71 39.10 17.73
C SER A 189 9.73 39.26 16.59
N LEU A 190 9.52 38.54 15.48
CA LEU A 190 10.32 38.64 14.25
C LEU A 190 9.77 39.71 13.29
N GLY A 191 8.69 40.41 13.65
CA GLY A 191 8.03 41.40 12.80
C GLY A 191 7.26 40.80 11.62
N LEU A 192 6.93 39.50 11.69
CA LEU A 192 6.18 38.77 10.67
C LEU A 192 4.71 38.65 11.05
N VAL A 193 3.84 38.36 10.07
CA VAL A 193 2.38 38.30 10.29
C VAL A 193 1.89 36.85 10.31
N THR A 194 2.49 35.98 9.50
CA THR A 194 2.09 34.57 9.43
C THR A 194 3.29 33.63 9.50
N VAL A 195 3.08 32.41 10.01
CA VAL A 195 4.10 31.34 10.00
C VAL A 195 4.56 31.00 8.58
N ARG A 196 3.75 31.29 7.56
CA ARG A 196 4.14 31.10 6.15
C ARG A 196 5.31 32.02 5.76
N ASP A 197 5.43 33.19 6.38
CA ASP A 197 6.52 34.13 6.10
C ASP A 197 7.87 33.60 6.58
N LEU A 198 7.89 32.56 7.43
CA LEU A 198 9.11 31.88 7.87
C LEU A 198 9.63 30.90 6.82
N VAL A 199 8.81 30.40 5.90
CA VAL A 199 9.17 29.27 5.04
C VAL A 199 10.38 29.61 4.18
N GLY A 200 11.48 28.87 4.37
CA GLY A 200 12.74 29.06 3.64
C GLY A 200 13.57 30.27 4.08
N ARG A 201 13.15 31.02 5.11
CA ARG A 201 13.89 32.16 5.68
C ARG A 201 15.01 31.69 6.62
N SER A 202 15.96 30.94 6.06
CA SER A 202 17.13 30.45 6.81
C SER A 202 18.05 31.58 7.27
N ASP A 203 17.95 32.76 6.66
CA ASP A 203 18.61 34.00 7.10
C ASP A 203 18.21 34.46 8.51
N LEU A 204 17.05 34.03 9.01
CA LEU A 204 16.60 34.27 10.39
C LEU A 204 17.27 33.34 11.40
N LEU A 205 18.05 32.35 10.95
CA LEU A 205 18.75 31.39 11.79
C LEU A 205 20.24 31.69 11.86
N ARG A 206 20.84 31.45 13.04
CA ARG A 206 22.29 31.53 13.23
C ARG A 206 22.78 30.44 14.17
N GLN A 207 23.96 29.90 13.88
CA GLN A 207 24.62 28.96 14.79
C GLN A 207 25.17 29.71 16.02
N VAL A 208 24.63 29.37 17.20
CA VAL A 208 25.02 30.01 18.47
C VAL A 208 25.98 29.17 19.31
N ARG A 209 26.16 27.87 19.01
CA ARG A 209 26.94 26.92 19.81
C ARG A 209 27.65 25.87 18.96
N ALA A 210 28.61 25.16 19.56
CA ALA A 210 29.33 24.04 18.96
C ALA A 210 30.08 24.38 17.65
N ARG A 211 30.56 25.62 17.52
CA ARG A 211 31.27 26.12 16.32
C ARG A 211 32.64 25.45 16.10
N ASP A 212 33.20 24.92 17.17
CA ASP A 212 34.43 24.13 17.21
C ASP A 212 34.22 22.68 16.72
N ARG A 213 32.97 22.21 16.64
CA ARG A 213 32.63 20.82 16.31
C ARG A 213 31.92 20.68 14.98
N LEU A 214 31.11 21.66 14.60
CA LEU A 214 30.27 21.62 13.41
C LEU A 214 30.22 23.00 12.78
N ASP A 215 30.25 23.03 11.45
CA ASP A 215 29.95 24.20 10.66
C ASP A 215 28.56 24.04 10.03
N LEU A 216 27.61 24.88 10.43
CA LEU A 216 26.26 24.88 9.88
C LEU A 216 26.06 25.93 8.78
N ALA A 217 27.10 26.64 8.34
CA ALA A 217 26.99 27.66 7.30
C ALA A 217 26.31 27.10 6.04
N ALA A 218 26.80 25.96 5.53
CA ALA A 218 26.22 25.29 4.37
C ALA A 218 24.76 24.85 4.58
N LEU A 219 24.34 24.54 5.82
CA LEU A 219 22.95 24.19 6.12
C LEU A 219 22.04 25.43 6.14
N LEU A 220 22.58 26.57 6.56
CA LEU A 220 21.83 27.83 6.72
C LEU A 220 21.83 28.72 5.49
N GLU A 221 22.63 28.41 4.46
CA GLU A 221 22.59 29.11 3.18
C GLU A 221 21.15 29.17 2.61
N PRO A 222 20.63 30.36 2.25
CA PRO A 222 19.33 30.47 1.62
C PRO A 222 19.26 29.64 0.33
N ALA A 223 18.08 29.09 0.02
CA ALA A 223 17.85 28.55 -1.31
C ALA A 223 17.96 29.70 -2.34
N GLY A 224 18.67 29.48 -3.44
CA GLY A 224 18.75 30.46 -4.53
C GLY A 224 17.39 30.75 -5.17
N GLU A 225 17.32 31.75 -6.05
CA GLU A 225 16.08 32.12 -6.72
C GLU A 225 15.53 30.98 -7.60
N THR A 226 14.20 30.91 -7.69
CA THR A 226 13.50 29.94 -8.53
C THR A 226 13.88 30.15 -9.99
N VAL A 227 14.55 29.19 -10.59
CA VAL A 227 14.71 29.17 -12.05
C VAL A 227 13.36 28.70 -12.61
N SER A 228 12.63 29.61 -13.26
CA SER A 228 11.40 29.30 -13.98
C SER A 228 11.72 28.31 -15.10
N ALA A 229 11.61 27.02 -14.80
CA ALA A 229 11.58 25.98 -15.80
C ALA A 229 10.12 25.86 -16.26
N GLY A 230 9.82 26.36 -17.47
CA GLY A 230 8.56 26.13 -18.16
C GLY A 230 8.39 24.64 -18.45
N ALA A 231 8.00 23.86 -17.45
CA ALA A 231 7.72 22.44 -17.61
C ALA A 231 6.24 22.29 -17.97
N LEU A 232 5.98 22.17 -19.27
CA LEU A 232 4.70 21.67 -19.78
C LEU A 232 4.48 20.27 -19.21
N VAL A 233 3.58 20.13 -18.24
CA VAL A 233 3.05 18.83 -17.84
C VAL A 233 1.79 18.63 -18.66
N THR A 234 1.89 17.83 -19.72
CA THR A 234 0.73 17.34 -20.46
C THR A 234 -0.06 16.40 -19.54
N ALA A 235 -1.15 16.92 -18.97
CA ALA A 235 -2.17 16.12 -18.32
C ALA A 235 -2.84 15.24 -19.39
N GLY A 236 -2.39 13.99 -19.52
CA GLY A 236 -3.08 13.00 -20.34
C GLY A 236 -4.40 12.65 -19.68
N ALA A 237 -5.48 13.30 -20.13
CA ALA A 237 -6.84 12.89 -19.82
C ALA A 237 -7.10 11.52 -20.46
N LEU A 238 -7.55 10.55 -19.67
CA LEU A 238 -8.11 9.31 -20.18
C LEU A 238 -9.60 9.35 -19.86
N ALA A 239 -10.37 9.88 -20.80
CA ALA A 239 -11.77 9.51 -20.96
C ALA A 239 -11.79 8.35 -21.96
N ALA A 240 -12.05 7.15 -21.48
CA ALA A 240 -12.29 6.02 -22.39
C ALA A 240 -13.66 6.22 -23.03
N VAL A 241 -13.66 6.45 -24.35
CA VAL A 241 -14.85 6.33 -25.19
C VAL A 241 -15.36 4.89 -25.09
N ALA A 242 -16.68 4.72 -25.10
CA ALA A 242 -17.34 3.50 -24.68
C ALA A 242 -17.12 2.27 -25.61
N ASP A 243 -16.51 2.43 -26.79
CA ASP A 243 -16.42 1.40 -27.83
C ASP A 243 -15.02 1.08 -28.38
N GLU A 244 -13.95 1.69 -27.86
CA GLU A 244 -12.58 1.38 -28.34
C GLU A 244 -11.97 0.17 -27.62
N PRO A 245 -11.23 -0.70 -28.36
CA PRO A 245 -10.43 -1.77 -27.76
C PRO A 245 -9.45 -1.22 -26.72
N LEU A 246 -9.32 -1.94 -25.60
CA LEU A 246 -8.31 -1.57 -24.60
C LEU A 246 -6.89 -1.83 -25.15
N SER A 247 -5.95 -1.08 -24.59
CA SER A 247 -4.53 -1.14 -24.91
C SER A 247 -3.73 -0.82 -23.66
N SER A 248 -2.40 -1.00 -23.72
CA SER A 248 -1.51 -0.73 -22.59
C SER A 248 -1.50 0.73 -22.15
N ALA A 249 -1.97 1.66 -22.99
CA ALA A 249 -2.16 3.06 -22.63
C ALA A 249 -3.34 3.28 -21.67
N HIS A 250 -4.33 2.40 -21.69
CA HIS A 250 -5.54 2.48 -20.86
C HIS A 250 -5.26 1.91 -19.46
N ARG A 251 -4.77 2.78 -18.58
CA ARG A 251 -4.42 2.44 -17.18
C ARG A 251 -5.58 2.71 -16.23
N PHE A 252 -5.63 1.96 -15.13
CA PHE A 252 -6.58 2.17 -14.02
C PHE A 252 -8.06 2.08 -14.43
N VAL A 253 -8.35 1.24 -15.42
CA VAL A 253 -9.72 1.02 -15.91
C VAL A 253 -10.59 0.52 -14.74
N GLY A 254 -11.75 1.15 -14.54
CA GLY A 254 -12.68 0.86 -13.46
C GLY A 254 -12.38 1.55 -12.12
N THR A 255 -11.17 2.07 -11.89
CA THR A 255 -10.77 2.68 -10.62
C THR A 255 -11.59 3.94 -10.29
N ALA A 256 -11.83 4.82 -11.27
CA ALA A 256 -12.62 6.03 -11.07
C ALA A 256 -14.10 5.71 -10.74
N GLY A 257 -14.68 4.74 -11.44
CA GLY A 257 -16.04 4.25 -11.19
C GLY A 257 -16.16 3.66 -9.78
N SER A 258 -15.17 2.87 -9.36
CA SER A 258 -15.10 2.31 -8.00
C SER A 258 -15.08 3.39 -6.93
N GLY A 259 -14.26 4.42 -7.13
CA GLY A 259 -14.19 5.58 -6.24
C GLY A 259 -15.52 6.31 -6.09
N SER A 260 -16.17 6.62 -7.21
CA SER A 260 -17.48 7.27 -7.24
C SER A 260 -18.55 6.43 -6.55
N LEU A 261 -18.54 5.12 -6.79
CA LEU A 261 -19.42 4.14 -6.17
C LEU A 261 -19.23 4.07 -4.64
N ALA A 262 -17.99 3.99 -4.18
CA ALA A 262 -17.66 3.97 -2.77
C ALA A 262 -18.10 5.26 -2.06
N ARG A 263 -17.84 6.43 -2.66
CA ARG A 263 -18.28 7.73 -2.13
C ARG A 263 -19.81 7.83 -2.05
N ALA A 264 -20.52 7.40 -3.10
CA ALA A 264 -21.99 7.38 -3.10
C ALA A 264 -22.55 6.49 -1.96
N ARG A 265 -21.96 5.31 -1.74
CA ARG A 265 -22.34 4.41 -0.65
C ARG A 265 -22.09 5.04 0.73
N ILE A 266 -20.93 5.67 0.93
CA ILE A 266 -20.62 6.39 2.18
C ILE A 266 -21.61 7.54 2.42
N GLY A 267 -22.04 8.22 1.35
CA GLY A 267 -23.07 9.26 1.38
C GLY A 267 -24.51 8.74 1.55
N GLY A 268 -24.72 7.45 1.80
CA GLY A 268 -26.04 6.86 2.02
C GLY A 268 -26.88 6.67 0.75
N THR A 269 -26.28 6.82 -0.44
CA THR A 269 -26.97 6.58 -1.71
C THR A 269 -26.88 5.10 -2.08
N LEU A 270 -28.01 4.50 -2.45
CA LEU A 270 -28.06 3.16 -3.04
C LEU A 270 -27.46 3.22 -4.44
N PRO A 271 -26.29 2.63 -4.67
CA PRO A 271 -25.68 2.73 -5.97
C PRO A 271 -26.24 1.72 -6.95
N ILE A 272 -26.35 2.14 -8.21
CA ILE A 272 -26.67 1.24 -9.32
C ILE A 272 -25.41 0.43 -9.64
N PRO A 273 -25.47 -0.92 -9.68
CA PRO A 273 -24.35 -1.75 -10.09
C PRO A 273 -23.82 -1.32 -11.45
N GLN A 274 -22.51 -1.11 -11.56
CA GLN A 274 -21.85 -0.79 -12.82
C GLN A 274 -21.22 -2.05 -13.38
N VAL A 275 -21.91 -2.67 -14.33
CA VAL A 275 -21.34 -3.71 -15.18
C VAL A 275 -20.68 -3.01 -16.35
N THR A 276 -19.36 -3.11 -16.47
CA THR A 276 -18.69 -2.68 -17.70
C THR A 276 -18.73 -3.86 -18.66
N PRO A 277 -19.35 -3.74 -19.85
CA PRO A 277 -19.44 -4.85 -20.78
C PRO A 277 -18.04 -5.35 -21.19
N ILE A 278 -17.96 -6.65 -21.48
CA ILE A 278 -16.75 -7.36 -21.92
C ILE A 278 -16.11 -6.56 -23.06
N ARG A 279 -14.91 -6.02 -22.82
CA ARG A 279 -14.11 -5.44 -23.89
C ARG A 279 -13.20 -6.53 -24.44
N THR A 280 -13.40 -6.91 -25.68
CA THR A 280 -12.48 -7.76 -26.44
C THR A 280 -11.46 -6.86 -27.11
N GLY A 281 -10.18 -7.01 -26.75
CA GLY A 281 -9.14 -6.09 -27.19
C GLY A 281 -7.92 -6.18 -26.30
N SER A 282 -6.75 -5.94 -26.90
CA SER A 282 -5.40 -6.16 -26.37
C SER A 282 -5.14 -5.74 -24.92
N VAL A 283 -4.01 -6.25 -24.39
CA VAL A 283 -3.52 -6.10 -23.01
C VAL A 283 -3.84 -4.73 -22.39
N ALA A 284 -4.71 -4.71 -21.38
CA ALA A 284 -5.04 -3.50 -20.62
C ALA A 284 -3.81 -3.00 -19.84
N GLY A 285 -3.69 -1.68 -19.71
CA GLY A 285 -2.59 -1.05 -18.98
C GLY A 285 -2.57 -1.36 -17.48
N ASN A 286 -1.49 -0.94 -16.82
CA ASN A 286 -1.30 -1.17 -15.39
C ASN A 286 -2.51 -0.75 -14.53
N GLY A 287 -2.78 -1.52 -13.48
CA GLY A 287 -3.81 -1.24 -12.48
C GLY A 287 -5.25 -1.45 -12.97
N PHE A 288 -5.48 -2.31 -13.97
CA PHE A 288 -6.83 -2.71 -14.37
C PHE A 288 -7.66 -3.21 -13.17
N GLY A 289 -8.78 -2.58 -12.86
CA GLY A 289 -9.59 -2.92 -11.68
C GLY A 289 -8.91 -2.64 -10.34
N ALA A 290 -7.91 -1.74 -10.27
CA ALA A 290 -7.33 -1.33 -9.00
C ALA A 290 -8.40 -0.66 -8.12
N TYR A 291 -8.42 -1.00 -6.83
CA TYR A 291 -9.38 -0.52 -5.82
C TYR A 291 -10.85 -0.83 -6.13
N LEU A 292 -11.14 -1.88 -6.92
CA LEU A 292 -12.52 -2.26 -7.26
C LEU A 292 -13.38 -2.49 -6.01
N THR A 293 -14.66 -2.09 -6.04
CA THR A 293 -15.59 -2.24 -4.92
C THR A 293 -16.83 -3.05 -5.31
N ASP A 294 -17.56 -3.52 -4.31
CA ASP A 294 -18.80 -4.29 -4.49
C ASP A 294 -19.82 -3.51 -5.32
N GLY A 295 -20.40 -4.19 -6.32
CA GLY A 295 -21.30 -3.58 -7.31
C GLY A 295 -20.65 -3.30 -8.66
N MET A 296 -19.37 -3.67 -8.84
CA MET A 296 -18.69 -3.62 -10.14
C MET A 296 -18.29 -5.00 -10.64
N ALA A 297 -18.41 -5.18 -11.96
CA ALA A 297 -17.87 -6.32 -12.68
C ALA A 297 -17.08 -5.82 -13.90
N LEU A 298 -15.85 -6.30 -14.04
CA LEU A 298 -14.95 -5.98 -15.15
C LEU A 298 -14.52 -7.27 -15.84
N ASP A 299 -14.93 -7.44 -17.08
CA ASP A 299 -14.56 -8.59 -17.89
C ASP A 299 -13.69 -8.15 -19.08
N LEU A 300 -12.61 -8.89 -19.34
CA LEU A 300 -11.60 -8.60 -20.34
C LEU A 300 -11.22 -9.86 -21.11
N GLY A 301 -11.36 -9.82 -22.43
CA GLY A 301 -10.79 -10.82 -23.34
C GLY A 301 -9.45 -10.34 -23.87
N GLY A 302 -8.35 -10.91 -23.39
CA GLY A 302 -6.98 -10.46 -23.65
C GLY A 302 -6.10 -10.68 -22.42
N GLY A 303 -5.33 -9.66 -22.02
CA GLY A 303 -4.48 -9.71 -20.82
C GLY A 303 -4.50 -8.38 -20.07
N ALA A 304 -3.82 -8.32 -18.92
CA ALA A 304 -3.62 -7.06 -18.20
C ALA A 304 -2.17 -6.93 -17.70
N GLN A 305 -1.65 -5.71 -17.68
CA GLN A 305 -0.32 -5.45 -17.10
C GLN A 305 -0.35 -5.45 -15.56
N ASP A 306 0.72 -4.95 -14.94
CA ASP A 306 0.99 -5.05 -13.52
C ASP A 306 -0.09 -4.41 -12.64
N GLY A 307 -0.35 -5.04 -11.49
CA GLY A 307 -1.22 -4.51 -10.45
C GLY A 307 -2.72 -4.59 -10.75
N ALA A 308 -3.14 -5.44 -11.70
CA ALA A 308 -4.56 -5.71 -11.91
C ALA A 308 -5.22 -6.25 -10.63
N ALA A 309 -6.46 -5.81 -10.36
CA ALA A 309 -7.25 -6.10 -9.16
C ALA A 309 -6.57 -5.76 -7.81
N LYS A 310 -5.49 -4.95 -7.81
CA LYS A 310 -4.83 -4.61 -6.56
C LYS A 310 -5.73 -3.82 -5.62
N THR A 311 -5.60 -4.10 -4.33
CA THR A 311 -6.29 -3.47 -3.21
C THR A 311 -7.80 -3.42 -3.39
N ALA A 312 -8.36 -4.37 -4.15
CA ALA A 312 -9.79 -4.49 -4.36
C ALA A 312 -10.50 -4.79 -3.03
N LEU A 313 -11.64 -4.14 -2.85
CA LEU A 313 -12.54 -4.24 -1.71
C LEU A 313 -13.82 -5.00 -2.07
N GLY A 314 -13.91 -5.58 -3.26
CA GLY A 314 -15.09 -6.27 -3.74
C GLY A 314 -15.19 -6.37 -5.25
N GLY A 315 -16.36 -6.78 -5.73
CA GLY A 315 -16.66 -6.91 -7.16
C GLY A 315 -16.05 -8.13 -7.83
N THR A 316 -16.12 -8.16 -9.16
CA THR A 316 -15.62 -9.26 -9.99
C THR A 316 -14.65 -8.73 -11.05
N VAL A 317 -13.53 -9.44 -11.24
CA VAL A 317 -12.56 -9.20 -12.32
C VAL A 317 -12.34 -10.50 -13.07
N THR A 318 -12.66 -10.54 -14.36
CA THR A 318 -12.49 -11.72 -15.21
C THR A 318 -11.57 -11.37 -16.37
N ILE A 319 -10.45 -12.07 -16.51
CA ILE A 319 -9.48 -11.89 -17.60
C ILE A 319 -9.31 -13.23 -18.29
N LEU A 320 -9.89 -13.37 -19.48
CA LEU A 320 -9.89 -14.60 -20.26
C LEU A 320 -9.12 -14.41 -21.56
N LYS A 321 -8.73 -15.51 -22.19
CA LYS A 321 -8.21 -15.51 -23.55
C LYS A 321 -9.24 -14.92 -24.51
N ALA A 322 -8.75 -14.34 -25.60
CA ALA A 322 -9.59 -13.86 -26.70
C ALA A 322 -9.19 -14.54 -28.01
N PRO A 323 -10.14 -14.75 -28.94
CA PRO A 323 -9.83 -15.28 -30.26
C PRO A 323 -9.00 -14.27 -31.05
N ASN A 324 -7.89 -14.73 -31.63
CA ASN A 324 -7.13 -13.95 -32.62
C ASN A 324 -7.84 -13.99 -33.99
N ALA A 325 -7.24 -13.36 -35.01
CA ALA A 325 -7.80 -13.34 -36.38
C ALA A 325 -7.98 -14.74 -37.01
N ALA A 326 -7.29 -15.76 -36.49
CA ALA A 326 -7.43 -17.16 -36.91
C ALA A 326 -8.44 -17.94 -36.05
N GLY A 327 -9.15 -17.29 -35.12
CA GLY A 327 -10.09 -17.92 -34.19
C GLY A 327 -9.43 -18.69 -33.04
N THR A 328 -8.10 -18.64 -32.91
CA THR A 328 -7.39 -19.30 -31.81
C THR A 328 -7.42 -18.43 -30.56
N PHE A 329 -7.84 -18.98 -29.43
CA PHE A 329 -7.82 -18.29 -28.14
C PHE A 329 -6.39 -18.08 -27.64
N VAL A 330 -6.00 -16.83 -27.43
CA VAL A 330 -4.65 -16.42 -26.99
C VAL A 330 -4.70 -15.51 -25.77
N ASP A 331 -3.55 -15.40 -25.09
CA ASP A 331 -3.34 -14.56 -23.90
C ASP A 331 -4.07 -15.05 -22.63
N GLY A 332 -4.92 -14.23 -22.02
CA GLY A 332 -5.58 -14.48 -20.74
C GLY A 332 -4.71 -14.13 -19.52
N GLY A 333 -3.50 -13.61 -19.71
CA GLY A 333 -2.50 -13.45 -18.65
C GLY A 333 -2.54 -12.11 -17.92
N VAL A 334 -1.86 -12.07 -16.77
CA VAL A 334 -1.68 -10.84 -15.97
C VAL A 334 -0.22 -10.60 -15.60
N GLY A 335 0.13 -9.33 -15.44
CA GLY A 335 1.45 -8.91 -14.97
C GLY A 335 1.71 -9.18 -13.49
N LYS A 336 2.73 -8.49 -12.94
CA LYS A 336 3.18 -8.64 -11.55
C LYS A 336 2.14 -8.15 -10.58
N CYS A 337 2.18 -8.68 -9.36
CA CYS A 337 1.39 -8.18 -8.23
C CYS A 337 -0.13 -8.18 -8.50
N PHE A 338 -0.62 -9.13 -9.31
CA PHE A 338 -2.06 -9.35 -9.49
C PHE A 338 -2.73 -9.56 -8.13
N ALA A 339 -3.88 -8.92 -7.90
CA ALA A 339 -4.64 -8.97 -6.66
C ALA A 339 -3.83 -8.60 -5.39
N TYR A 340 -2.78 -7.78 -5.53
CA TYR A 340 -1.97 -7.31 -4.40
C TYR A 340 -2.87 -6.67 -3.33
N GLY A 341 -2.91 -7.22 -2.12
CA GLY A 341 -3.64 -6.61 -1.01
C GLY A 341 -5.16 -6.66 -1.14
N ALA A 342 -5.71 -7.47 -2.05
CA ALA A 342 -7.15 -7.54 -2.24
C ALA A 342 -7.83 -8.20 -1.02
N GLN A 343 -8.89 -7.56 -0.53
CA GLN A 343 -9.56 -7.89 0.72
C GLN A 343 -10.86 -8.66 0.52
N ARG A 344 -11.55 -8.44 -0.62
CA ARG A 344 -12.76 -9.15 -1.04
C ARG A 344 -12.86 -9.14 -2.56
N GLY A 345 -13.82 -9.89 -3.10
CA GLY A 345 -14.10 -9.97 -4.53
C GLY A 345 -13.84 -11.36 -5.10
N ARG A 346 -14.22 -11.56 -6.36
CA ARG A 346 -13.98 -12.81 -7.12
C ARG A 346 -13.19 -12.51 -8.37
N PHE A 347 -12.01 -13.09 -8.50
CA PHE A 347 -11.12 -12.82 -9.62
C PHE A 347 -10.76 -14.09 -10.38
N PHE A 348 -10.87 -14.03 -11.70
CA PHE A 348 -10.64 -15.16 -12.59
C PHE A 348 -9.65 -14.74 -13.67
N VAL A 349 -8.54 -15.48 -13.80
CA VAL A 349 -7.52 -15.26 -14.82
C VAL A 349 -7.31 -16.57 -15.55
N GLN A 350 -7.50 -16.62 -16.87
CA GLN A 350 -7.34 -17.86 -17.64
C GLN A 350 -5.88 -18.20 -17.93
N GLY A 351 -5.06 -17.19 -18.18
CA GLY A 351 -3.63 -17.32 -18.43
C GLY A 351 -2.80 -17.32 -17.14
N GLY A 352 -1.49 -17.14 -17.32
CA GLY A 352 -0.55 -17.06 -16.21
C GLY A 352 -0.53 -15.70 -15.50
N ALA A 353 0.14 -15.65 -14.36
CA ALA A 353 0.43 -14.40 -13.65
C ALA A 353 1.94 -14.28 -13.40
N ASP A 354 2.52 -13.09 -13.55
CA ASP A 354 3.94 -12.88 -13.24
C ASP A 354 4.18 -12.88 -11.71
N ALA A 355 5.40 -12.51 -11.29
CA ALA A 355 5.84 -12.57 -9.92
C ALA A 355 4.90 -11.86 -8.94
N ARG A 356 4.86 -12.40 -7.71
CA ARG A 356 4.08 -11.86 -6.59
C ARG A 356 2.57 -11.80 -6.83
N ALA A 357 2.03 -12.70 -7.65
CA ALA A 357 0.59 -12.91 -7.74
C ALA A 357 0.00 -13.17 -6.34
N CYS A 358 -1.07 -12.46 -6.00
CA CYS A 358 -1.75 -12.53 -4.71
C CYS A 358 -0.85 -12.21 -3.49
N ILE A 359 0.19 -11.38 -3.68
CA ILE A 359 0.96 -10.86 -2.54
C ILE A 359 0.04 -10.10 -1.59
N ARG A 360 0.13 -10.36 -0.29
CA ARG A 360 -0.73 -9.79 0.76
C ARG A 360 -2.22 -9.98 0.50
N LEU A 361 -2.64 -11.06 -0.18
CA LEU A 361 -4.06 -11.36 -0.32
C LEU A 361 -4.72 -11.51 1.06
N SER A 362 -5.83 -10.79 1.27
CA SER A 362 -6.44 -10.62 2.60
C SER A 362 -7.94 -10.91 2.62
N GLY A 363 -8.45 -11.69 1.67
CA GLY A 363 -9.84 -12.18 1.72
C GLY A 363 -10.56 -12.31 0.38
N ALA A 364 -9.95 -11.95 -0.74
CA ALA A 364 -10.54 -12.20 -2.05
C ALA A 364 -10.46 -13.68 -2.47
N LEU A 365 -11.32 -14.08 -3.42
CA LEU A 365 -11.38 -15.42 -3.99
C LEU A 365 -10.81 -15.38 -5.41
N VAL A 366 -9.84 -16.23 -5.73
CA VAL A 366 -9.05 -16.12 -6.96
C VAL A 366 -8.88 -17.46 -7.67
N VAL A 367 -9.09 -17.51 -8.99
CA VAL A 367 -8.64 -18.63 -9.84
C VAL A 367 -7.61 -18.13 -10.84
N LEU A 368 -6.48 -18.83 -10.90
CA LEU A 368 -5.39 -18.61 -11.83
C LEU A 368 -5.25 -19.87 -12.70
N GLY A 369 -5.60 -19.74 -13.97
CA GLY A 369 -5.69 -20.84 -14.93
C GLY A 369 -4.35 -21.30 -15.49
N GLY A 370 -3.36 -20.40 -15.53
CA GLY A 370 -2.03 -20.68 -16.06
C GLY A 370 -0.93 -20.75 -15.00
N ASP A 371 0.31 -20.68 -15.48
CA ASP A 371 1.52 -20.76 -14.65
C ASP A 371 1.80 -19.43 -13.95
N LEU A 372 2.37 -19.52 -12.76
CA LEU A 372 2.73 -18.36 -11.94
C LEU A 372 4.24 -18.11 -11.94
N GLY A 373 4.59 -16.83 -11.85
CA GLY A 373 5.95 -16.39 -11.54
C GLY A 373 6.37 -16.72 -10.10
N GLY A 374 7.56 -16.27 -9.72
CA GLY A 374 8.07 -16.47 -8.37
C GLY A 374 7.30 -15.67 -7.29
N PHE A 375 7.36 -16.13 -6.04
CA PHE A 375 6.84 -15.44 -4.86
C PHE A 375 5.31 -15.26 -4.83
N ALA A 376 4.56 -16.16 -5.45
CA ALA A 376 3.10 -16.14 -5.34
C ALA A 376 2.63 -16.35 -3.88
N PHE A 377 1.54 -15.69 -3.49
CA PHE A 377 0.92 -15.78 -2.16
C PHE A 377 1.81 -15.33 -0.99
N GLU A 378 2.84 -14.53 -1.30
CA GLU A 378 3.72 -13.93 -0.31
C GLU A 378 2.90 -13.04 0.66
N TYR A 379 3.10 -13.19 1.97
CA TYR A 379 2.38 -12.45 3.03
C TYR A 379 0.85 -12.54 2.97
N MET A 380 0.29 -13.59 2.36
CA MET A 380 -1.15 -13.82 2.34
C MET A 380 -1.70 -14.03 3.77
N THR A 381 -2.77 -13.31 4.11
CA THR A 381 -3.37 -13.30 5.46
C THR A 381 -4.80 -13.83 5.50
N ALA A 382 -5.49 -13.93 4.37
CA ALA A 382 -6.83 -14.50 4.25
C ALA A 382 -7.22 -14.69 2.77
N GLY A 383 -8.37 -15.33 2.54
CA GLY A 383 -8.91 -15.60 1.20
C GLY A 383 -8.56 -16.97 0.67
N THR A 384 -8.99 -17.23 -0.55
CA THR A 384 -8.85 -18.54 -1.21
C THR A 384 -8.34 -18.35 -2.62
N ALA A 385 -7.27 -19.05 -2.97
CA ALA A 385 -6.74 -19.06 -4.31
C ALA A 385 -6.72 -20.48 -4.89
N VAL A 386 -6.97 -20.60 -6.18
CA VAL A 386 -6.88 -21.85 -6.95
C VAL A 386 -5.90 -21.64 -8.09
N VAL A 387 -4.92 -22.53 -8.21
CA VAL A 387 -3.91 -22.52 -9.26
C VAL A 387 -4.06 -23.78 -10.09
N LEU A 388 -4.35 -23.62 -11.38
CA LEU A 388 -4.52 -24.74 -12.31
C LEU A 388 -3.24 -25.08 -13.10
N GLY A 389 -2.26 -24.18 -13.12
CA GLY A 389 -0.92 -24.38 -13.69
C GLY A 389 0.17 -24.63 -12.63
N ASP A 390 1.42 -24.36 -12.98
CA ASP A 390 2.56 -24.41 -12.04
C ASP A 390 2.50 -23.20 -11.09
N PRO A 391 2.53 -23.39 -9.76
CA PRO A 391 2.46 -22.28 -8.81
C PRO A 391 3.74 -21.45 -8.73
N GLY A 392 4.81 -21.82 -9.44
CA GLY A 392 6.07 -21.09 -9.43
C GLY A 392 6.95 -21.42 -8.23
N ARG A 393 8.06 -20.70 -8.06
CA ARG A 393 9.04 -20.90 -6.98
C ARG A 393 8.88 -19.89 -5.86
N TRP A 394 9.33 -20.25 -4.67
CA TRP A 394 9.31 -19.44 -3.45
C TRP A 394 7.90 -18.99 -3.04
N ILE A 395 6.91 -19.85 -3.23
CA ILE A 395 5.52 -19.54 -2.89
C ILE A 395 5.30 -19.50 -1.37
N CYS A 396 4.27 -18.77 -0.97
CA CYS A 396 3.75 -18.73 0.41
C CYS A 396 4.73 -18.23 1.47
N SER A 397 5.75 -17.45 1.10
CA SER A 397 6.64 -16.83 2.12
C SER A 397 5.83 -15.88 3.00
N GLY A 398 5.94 -16.01 4.33
CA GLY A 398 5.19 -15.19 5.27
C GLY A 398 3.67 -15.34 5.22
N MET A 399 3.13 -16.38 4.55
CA MET A 399 1.70 -16.67 4.54
C MET A 399 1.22 -17.06 5.95
N SER A 400 0.28 -16.29 6.50
CA SER A 400 -0.25 -16.45 7.85
C SER A 400 -1.75 -16.76 7.90
N GLY A 401 -2.46 -16.68 6.76
CA GLY A 401 -3.88 -17.03 6.69
C GLY A 401 -4.36 -17.37 5.28
N GLY A 402 -5.59 -17.89 5.21
CA GLY A 402 -6.25 -18.34 3.97
C GLY A 402 -5.78 -19.70 3.46
N ILE A 403 -6.14 -20.05 2.22
CA ILE A 403 -5.87 -21.35 1.61
C ILE A 403 -5.52 -21.22 0.12
N VAL A 404 -4.54 -21.99 -0.32
CA VAL A 404 -4.16 -22.09 -1.74
C VAL A 404 -4.35 -23.53 -2.20
N PHE A 405 -5.22 -23.73 -3.18
CA PHE A 405 -5.38 -25.01 -3.87
C PHE A 405 -4.52 -25.03 -5.13
N VAL A 406 -3.72 -26.07 -5.31
CA VAL A 406 -2.90 -26.27 -6.51
C VAL A 406 -3.31 -27.57 -7.16
N ARG A 407 -3.63 -27.53 -8.46
CA ARG A 407 -3.98 -28.72 -9.23
C ARG A 407 -2.80 -29.70 -9.22
N VAL A 408 -3.09 -30.97 -8.98
CA VAL A 408 -2.12 -32.05 -9.12
C VAL A 408 -1.84 -32.30 -10.60
N ASP A 409 -0.57 -32.32 -10.95
CA ASP A 409 -0.08 -32.66 -12.29
C ASP A 409 1.27 -33.39 -12.19
N ALA A 410 1.21 -34.72 -12.20
CA ALA A 410 2.40 -35.56 -12.09
C ALA A 410 3.38 -35.34 -13.28
N THR A 411 2.88 -34.98 -14.46
CA THR A 411 3.73 -34.77 -15.65
C THR A 411 4.62 -33.55 -15.50
N ARG A 412 4.22 -32.60 -14.65
CA ARG A 412 4.93 -31.35 -14.34
C ARG A 412 5.61 -31.37 -12.97
N GLY A 413 5.60 -32.52 -12.29
CA GLY A 413 6.11 -32.65 -10.94
C GLY A 413 5.35 -31.75 -9.95
N ILE A 414 4.03 -31.66 -10.11
CA ILE A 414 3.11 -30.98 -9.18
C ILE A 414 2.42 -32.07 -8.35
N ASP A 415 3.19 -32.59 -7.41
CA ASP A 415 2.79 -33.55 -6.37
C ASP A 415 3.22 -32.98 -5.00
N PRO A 416 2.98 -33.67 -3.87
CA PRO A 416 3.39 -33.16 -2.56
C PRO A 416 4.88 -32.77 -2.49
N ALA A 417 5.78 -33.58 -3.04
CA ALA A 417 7.22 -33.32 -2.99
C ALA A 417 7.60 -32.13 -3.87
N GLY A 418 7.01 -32.03 -5.06
CA GLY A 418 7.21 -30.95 -6.00
C GLY A 418 6.68 -29.61 -5.51
N ILE A 419 5.57 -29.60 -4.75
CA ILE A 419 5.10 -28.40 -4.06
C ILE A 419 6.07 -28.02 -2.95
N HIS A 420 6.52 -28.97 -2.12
CA HIS A 420 7.50 -28.70 -1.06
C HIS A 420 8.80 -28.08 -1.60
N ALA A 421 9.27 -28.52 -2.76
CA ALA A 421 10.44 -27.95 -3.44
C ALA A 421 10.23 -26.52 -3.99
N ARG A 422 8.98 -26.09 -4.12
CA ARG A 422 8.58 -24.76 -4.60
C ARG A 422 8.26 -23.78 -3.47
N LEU A 423 8.07 -24.24 -2.24
CA LEU A 423 7.84 -23.37 -1.08
C LEU A 423 9.05 -22.47 -0.82
N ALA A 424 8.81 -21.23 -0.38
CA ALA A 424 9.89 -20.40 0.14
C ALA A 424 10.53 -21.06 1.37
N LYS A 425 11.83 -20.83 1.58
CA LYS A 425 12.57 -21.40 2.72
C LYS A 425 11.95 -21.02 4.06
N GLY A 426 11.41 -19.81 4.17
CA GLY A 426 10.72 -19.29 5.35
C GLY A 426 9.21 -19.60 5.40
N ALA A 427 8.65 -20.34 4.44
CA ALA A 427 7.23 -20.63 4.42
C ALA A 427 6.85 -21.59 5.56
N LYS A 428 5.97 -21.13 6.45
CA LYS A 428 5.43 -21.90 7.57
C LYS A 428 4.04 -22.41 7.23
N VAL A 429 4.00 -23.36 6.28
CA VAL A 429 2.75 -23.89 5.72
C VAL A 429 2.72 -25.42 5.71
N HIS A 430 1.53 -25.99 5.74
CA HIS A 430 1.27 -27.41 5.57
C HIS A 430 0.65 -27.68 4.20
N VAL A 431 1.17 -28.71 3.52
CA VAL A 431 0.66 -29.20 2.24
C VAL A 431 -0.04 -30.53 2.49
N GLY A 432 -1.25 -30.70 1.95
CA GLY A 432 -2.01 -31.94 2.06
C GLY A 432 -3.29 -31.91 1.22
N PRO A 433 -4.11 -32.97 1.23
CA PRO A 433 -5.36 -32.97 0.48
C PRO A 433 -6.34 -31.89 1.00
N PRO A 434 -7.28 -31.41 0.15
CA PRO A 434 -8.44 -30.64 0.59
C PRO A 434 -9.25 -31.39 1.66
N ARG A 435 -9.72 -30.67 2.68
CA ARG A 435 -10.62 -31.19 3.72
C ARG A 435 -12.07 -31.12 3.23
N GLU A 436 -12.94 -31.96 3.75
CA GLU A 436 -14.37 -31.95 3.40
C GLU A 436 -15.03 -30.56 3.61
N SER A 437 -14.63 -29.84 4.67
CA SER A 437 -15.13 -28.48 4.96
C SER A 437 -14.74 -27.44 3.91
N GLU A 438 -13.73 -27.71 3.08
CA GLU A 438 -13.16 -26.77 2.12
C GLU A 438 -13.66 -27.02 0.69
N LEU A 439 -14.18 -28.22 0.43
CA LEU A 439 -14.68 -28.61 -0.89
C LEU A 439 -15.82 -27.72 -1.42
N PRO A 440 -16.80 -27.25 -0.61
CA PRO A 440 -17.87 -26.41 -1.10
C PRO A 440 -17.36 -25.11 -1.74
N GLU A 441 -16.41 -24.43 -1.07
CA GLU A 441 -15.86 -23.16 -1.58
C GLU A 441 -14.99 -23.37 -2.81
N LEU A 442 -14.12 -24.39 -2.81
CA LEU A 442 -13.33 -24.78 -3.98
C LEU A 442 -14.21 -25.08 -5.19
N ARG A 443 -15.29 -25.84 -5.01
CA ARG A 443 -16.24 -26.19 -6.07
C ARG A 443 -16.98 -24.96 -6.58
N GLU A 444 -17.45 -24.08 -5.71
CA GLU A 444 -18.14 -22.86 -6.13
C GLU A 444 -17.20 -21.92 -6.90
N LEU A 445 -15.94 -21.83 -6.47
CA LEU A 445 -14.97 -20.98 -7.14
C LEU A 445 -14.62 -21.51 -8.54
N LEU A 446 -14.43 -22.83 -8.68
CA LEU A 446 -14.26 -23.49 -9.98
C LEU A 446 -15.53 -23.37 -10.85
N ALA A 447 -16.72 -23.50 -10.26
CA ALA A 447 -17.98 -23.34 -10.99
C ALA A 447 -18.15 -21.90 -11.51
N GLY A 448 -17.77 -20.89 -10.71
CA GLY A 448 -17.73 -19.49 -11.15
C GLY A 448 -16.80 -19.27 -12.33
N TYR A 449 -15.60 -19.84 -12.27
CA TYR A 449 -14.65 -19.79 -13.37
C TYR A 449 -15.14 -20.52 -14.63
N GLY A 450 -15.74 -21.71 -14.47
CA GLY A 450 -16.36 -22.45 -15.58
C GLY A 450 -17.50 -21.68 -16.25
N ARG A 451 -18.36 -20.98 -15.48
CA ARG A 451 -19.40 -20.10 -16.03
C ARG A 451 -18.80 -18.96 -16.85
N ALA A 452 -17.69 -18.38 -16.41
CA ALA A 452 -17.00 -17.32 -17.15
C ALA A 452 -16.45 -17.84 -18.50
N LEU A 453 -15.84 -19.04 -18.51
CA LEU A 453 -15.36 -19.68 -19.73
C LEU A 453 -16.51 -20.00 -20.72
N LEU A 454 -17.61 -20.59 -20.25
CA LEU A 454 -18.81 -20.84 -21.05
C LEU A 454 -19.37 -19.54 -21.64
N GLY A 455 -19.46 -18.49 -20.84
CA GLY A 455 -19.91 -17.16 -21.30
C GLY A 455 -19.02 -16.54 -22.38
N SER A 456 -17.76 -17.00 -22.49
CA SER A 456 -16.81 -16.58 -23.52
C SER A 456 -16.70 -17.51 -24.72
N GLY A 457 -17.52 -18.58 -24.80
CA GLY A 457 -17.51 -19.56 -25.88
C GLY A 457 -16.33 -20.53 -25.83
N GLN A 458 -15.83 -20.84 -24.64
CA GLN A 458 -14.71 -21.75 -24.40
C GLN A 458 -15.19 -23.02 -23.69
N ASP A 459 -16.11 -23.75 -24.33
CA ASP A 459 -16.83 -24.90 -23.78
C ASP A 459 -15.90 -26.04 -23.34
N ASP A 460 -14.88 -26.36 -24.13
CA ASP A 460 -13.92 -27.42 -23.82
C ASP A 460 -13.13 -27.11 -22.53
N ASP A 461 -12.64 -25.88 -22.38
CA ASP A 461 -11.93 -25.43 -21.18
C ASP A 461 -12.87 -25.44 -19.96
N ALA A 462 -14.13 -25.06 -20.13
CA ALA A 462 -15.13 -25.11 -19.07
C ALA A 462 -15.43 -26.55 -18.63
N ASP A 463 -15.45 -27.50 -19.54
CA ASP A 463 -15.65 -28.93 -19.26
C ASP A 463 -14.49 -29.55 -18.48
N VAL A 464 -13.27 -29.15 -18.78
CA VAL A 464 -12.08 -29.50 -17.98
C VAL A 464 -12.24 -28.98 -16.55
N VAL A 465 -12.62 -27.71 -16.37
CA VAL A 465 -12.82 -27.10 -15.03
C VAL A 465 -13.95 -27.80 -14.27
N ARG A 466 -15.05 -28.15 -14.95
CA ARG A 466 -16.16 -28.90 -14.37
C ARG A 466 -15.74 -30.29 -13.89
N THR A 467 -14.89 -30.97 -14.66
CA THR A 467 -14.32 -32.26 -14.29
C THR A 467 -13.44 -32.14 -13.04
N LEU A 468 -12.58 -31.11 -12.99
CA LEU A 468 -11.75 -30.82 -11.82
C LEU A 468 -12.59 -30.52 -10.57
N ALA A 469 -13.70 -29.78 -10.70
CA ALA A 469 -14.60 -29.48 -9.60
C ALA A 469 -15.28 -30.75 -9.04
N HIS A 470 -15.65 -31.69 -9.91
CA HIS A 470 -16.19 -32.98 -9.48
C HIS A 470 -15.15 -33.80 -8.71
N ALA A 471 -13.91 -33.83 -9.22
CA ALA A 471 -12.77 -34.52 -8.61
C ALA A 471 -12.00 -33.66 -7.58
N ALA A 472 -12.58 -32.59 -7.04
CA ALA A 472 -11.85 -31.57 -6.27
C ALA A 472 -10.98 -32.11 -5.13
N ARG A 473 -11.41 -33.20 -4.47
CA ARG A 473 -10.66 -33.81 -3.35
C ARG A 473 -9.37 -34.51 -3.78
N THR A 474 -9.32 -35.07 -4.99
CA THR A 474 -8.17 -35.83 -5.50
C THR A 474 -7.36 -35.04 -6.53
N ALA A 475 -7.99 -34.08 -7.20
CA ALA A 475 -7.37 -33.27 -8.24
C ALA A 475 -6.51 -32.11 -7.70
N PHE A 476 -6.57 -31.82 -6.40
CA PHE A 476 -5.88 -30.69 -5.79
C PHE A 476 -5.07 -31.07 -4.56
N LEU A 477 -3.98 -30.33 -4.33
CA LEU A 477 -3.33 -30.17 -3.04
C LEU A 477 -3.75 -28.83 -2.44
N ALA A 478 -3.79 -28.76 -1.13
CA ALA A 478 -4.15 -27.58 -0.37
C ALA A 478 -2.98 -27.17 0.53
N ILE A 479 -2.56 -25.92 0.39
CA ILE A 479 -1.52 -25.27 1.17
C ILE A 479 -2.18 -24.33 2.19
N ARG A 480 -1.83 -24.48 3.46
CA ARG A 480 -2.44 -23.74 4.58
C ARG A 480 -1.36 -23.27 5.56
N PRO A 481 -1.56 -22.16 6.28
CA PRO A 481 -0.64 -21.73 7.32
C PRO A 481 -0.50 -22.82 8.39
N GLY A 482 0.70 -22.98 8.91
CA GLY A 482 0.95 -23.73 10.13
C GLY A 482 0.61 -22.91 11.37
N GLY A 483 0.51 -23.58 12.52
CA GLY A 483 0.34 -22.91 13.82
C GLY A 483 1.63 -22.28 14.38
N GLU A 484 2.75 -22.40 13.66
CA GLU A 484 4.05 -21.89 14.08
C GLU A 484 4.14 -20.36 13.89
N ILE A 485 4.56 -19.65 14.93
CA ILE A 485 4.90 -18.23 14.83
C ILE A 485 6.16 -18.10 13.96
N VAL A 486 6.16 -17.14 13.03
CA VAL A 486 7.32 -16.82 12.20
C VAL A 486 8.53 -16.53 13.09
N ASP A 487 9.62 -17.28 12.89
CA ASP A 487 10.89 -17.00 13.54
C ASP A 487 11.40 -15.64 13.08
N GLN A 488 11.30 -14.64 13.94
CA GLN A 488 11.70 -13.28 13.60
C GLN A 488 13.21 -13.14 13.34
N THR A 489 14.04 -14.14 13.66
CA THR A 489 15.48 -14.13 13.36
C THR A 489 15.79 -14.49 11.91
N VAL A 490 14.82 -15.07 11.19
CA VAL A 490 14.95 -15.45 9.79
C VAL A 490 14.22 -14.44 8.92
N SER A 491 14.93 -13.89 7.92
CA SER A 491 14.30 -13.07 6.88
C SER A 491 13.25 -13.90 6.13
N THR A 492 12.06 -13.33 5.94
CA THR A 492 11.04 -13.91 5.07
C THR A 492 11.37 -13.73 3.59
N GLU A 493 12.36 -12.89 3.27
CA GLU A 493 12.97 -12.76 1.94
C GLU A 493 14.29 -13.54 1.84
#